data_AF-A0AAD7YC91-F1
#
_entry.id   AF-A0AAD7YC91-F1
#
_cell.length_a   1.000
_cell.length_b   1.000
_cell.length_c   1.000
_cell.angle_alpha   90.00
_cell.angle_beta   90.00
_cell.angle_gamma   90.00
#
_symmetry.space_group_name_H-M   'P 1'
#
loop_
_entity.id
_entity.type
_entity.pdbx_description
1 polymer ?
#
loop_
_entity_poly.entity_id
_entity_poly.type
_entity_poly.pdbx_seq_one_letter_code
_entity_poly.pdbx_strand_id
1 'polypeptide(L)' 'MKLSMVFTLLVVLVGVMMTSAQNCICPLIYAPVCGANNVTYDNTCLAGCARQRVVHEGMCVRNTTTSPP' A
#
# COMPACT_ATOMS: atom_id res chain seq x y z
N MET A 1 16.02 -21.63 -31.78
CA MET A 1 16.17 -20.16 -31.51
C MET A 1 14.82 -19.45 -31.33
N LYS A 2 13.77 -19.74 -32.13
CA LYS A 2 12.44 -19.08 -31.97
C LYS A 2 11.58 -19.63 -30.81
N LEU A 3 11.64 -20.93 -30.49
CA LEU A 3 10.81 -21.56 -29.46
C LEU A 3 11.13 -21.07 -28.02
N SER A 4 12.40 -20.79 -27.74
CA SER A 4 12.83 -20.20 -26.46
C SER A 4 12.31 -18.76 -26.30
N MET A 5 12.28 -17.98 -27.39
CA MET A 5 11.76 -16.61 -27.36
C MET A 5 10.24 -16.56 -27.15
N VAL A 6 9.50 -17.56 -27.65
CA VAL A 6 8.06 -17.70 -27.39
C VAL A 6 7.81 -18.08 -25.93
N PHE A 7 8.62 -18.97 -25.37
CA PHE A 7 8.52 -19.37 -23.96
C PHE A 7 8.85 -18.21 -23.02
N THR A 8 9.93 -17.46 -23.29
CA THR A 8 10.26 -16.26 -22.51
C THR A 8 9.21 -15.18 -22.70
N LEU A 9 8.67 -14.96 -23.91
CA LEU A 9 7.57 -14.02 -24.13
C LEU A 9 6.30 -14.42 -23.37
N LEU A 10 5.92 -15.70 -23.35
CA LEU A 10 4.77 -16.18 -22.57
C LEU A 10 4.99 -16.02 -21.06
N VAL A 11 6.19 -16.34 -20.55
CA VAL A 11 6.55 -16.16 -19.14
C VAL A 11 6.62 -14.69 -18.76
N VAL A 12 7.15 -13.82 -19.64
CA VAL A 12 7.21 -12.37 -19.43
C VAL A 12 5.81 -11.74 -19.52
N LEU A 13 4.97 -12.15 -20.47
CA LEU A 13 3.59 -11.67 -20.57
C LEU A 13 2.78 -12.09 -19.33
N VAL A 14 2.85 -13.37 -18.93
CA VAL A 14 2.20 -13.85 -17.70
C VAL A 14 2.78 -13.17 -16.45
N GLY A 15 4.10 -12.93 -16.41
CA GLY A 15 4.79 -12.26 -15.29
C GLY A 15 4.45 -10.77 -15.17
N VAL A 16 4.31 -10.06 -16.29
CA VAL A 16 3.89 -8.64 -16.33
C VAL A 16 2.40 -8.48 -15.97
N MET A 17 1.55 -9.49 -16.24
CA MET A 17 0.14 -9.47 -15.80
C MET A 17 -0.03 -9.68 -14.28
N MET A 18 0.98 -10.21 -13.58
CA MET A 18 0.98 -10.40 -12.11
C MET A 18 1.47 -9.17 -11.34
N THR A 19 1.88 -8.09 -12.01
CA THR A 19 2.41 -6.88 -11.35
C THR A 19 1.38 -5.76 -11.23
N SER A 20 0.09 -6.07 -11.13
CA SER A 20 -0.95 -5.05 -10.97
C SER A 20 -1.16 -4.71 -9.50
N ALA A 21 -1.26 -3.40 -9.25
CA ALA A 21 -1.48 -2.79 -7.95
C ALA A 21 -2.53 -3.57 -7.15
N GLN A 22 -2.16 -3.92 -5.92
CA GLN A 22 -2.98 -4.67 -4.98
C GLN A 22 -4.37 -4.01 -4.89
N ASN A 23 -5.36 -4.58 -5.57
CA ASN A 23 -6.73 -4.08 -5.56
C ASN A 23 -7.31 -4.41 -4.19
N CYS A 24 -7.05 -3.54 -3.24
CA CYS A 24 -7.24 -3.82 -1.85
C CYS A 24 -8.69 -3.54 -1.47
N ILE A 25 -9.41 -4.60 -1.11
CA ILE A 25 -10.82 -4.52 -0.74
C ILE A 25 -10.88 -4.21 0.76
N CYS A 26 -11.28 -2.99 1.10
CA CYS A 26 -11.48 -2.56 2.48
C CYS A 26 -12.91 -2.08 2.70
N PRO A 27 -13.46 -2.27 3.92
CA PRO A 27 -14.72 -1.67 4.29
C PRO A 27 -14.59 -0.14 4.34
N LEU A 28 -15.68 0.56 4.01
CA LEU A 28 -15.81 2.02 4.10
C LEU A 28 -16.12 2.45 5.55
N ILE A 29 -15.38 1.91 6.51
CA ILE A 29 -15.52 2.24 7.94
C ILE A 29 -14.46 3.27 8.30
N TYR A 30 -14.87 4.31 9.01
CA TYR A 30 -13.97 5.31 9.56
C TYR A 30 -13.58 4.93 11.00
N ALA A 31 -12.37 4.38 11.14
CA ALA A 31 -11.73 3.98 12.39
C ALA A 31 -10.22 4.31 12.27
N PRO A 32 -9.84 5.61 12.34
CA PRO A 32 -8.55 6.08 11.88
C PRO A 32 -7.38 5.49 12.66
N VAL A 33 -6.25 5.30 11.97
CA VAL A 33 -4.99 4.82 12.55
C VAL A 33 -3.80 5.63 12.03
N CYS A 34 -2.78 5.80 12.86
CA CYS A 34 -1.54 6.48 12.45
C CYS A 34 -0.50 5.46 12.01
N GLY A 35 -0.05 5.57 10.76
CA GLY A 35 1.02 4.75 10.21
C GLY A 35 2.41 5.22 10.67
N ALA A 36 3.40 4.32 10.66
CA ALA A 36 4.79 4.65 10.97
C ALA A 36 5.46 5.66 10.00
N ASN A 37 4.80 5.95 8.88
CA ASN A 37 5.14 7.03 7.94
C ASN A 37 4.48 8.37 8.29
N ASN A 38 3.85 8.49 9.46
CA ASN A 38 3.11 9.67 9.92
C ASN A 38 1.91 10.05 9.01
N VAL A 39 1.34 9.06 8.31
CA VAL A 39 0.12 9.20 7.51
C VAL A 39 -1.04 8.58 8.26
N THR A 40 -2.14 9.33 8.36
CA THR A 40 -3.42 8.82 8.85
C THR A 40 -4.07 7.96 7.77
N TYR A 41 -4.49 6.75 8.12
CA TYR A 41 -5.32 5.88 7.27
C TYR A 41 -6.72 5.80 7.88
N ASP A 42 -7.78 5.79 7.06
CA ASP A 42 -9.16 5.78 7.56
C ASP A 42 -9.50 4.53 8.37
N ASN A 43 -8.77 3.42 8.15
CA ASN A 43 -8.83 2.22 8.95
C ASN A 43 -7.57 1.35 8.79
N THR A 44 -7.43 0.35 9.68
CA THR A 44 -6.33 -0.62 9.69
C THR A 44 -6.21 -1.41 8.38
N CYS A 45 -7.33 -1.68 7.70
CA CYS A 45 -7.30 -2.38 6.41
C CYS A 45 -6.55 -1.53 5.36
N LEU A 46 -6.91 -0.25 5.24
CA LEU A 46 -6.26 0.68 4.30
C LEU A 46 -4.77 0.90 4.64
N ALA A 47 -4.40 0.91 5.92
CA ALA A 47 -2.99 0.93 6.33
C ALA A 47 -2.25 -0.34 5.84
N GLY A 48 -2.85 -1.52 6.01
CA GLY A 48 -2.31 -2.79 5.51
C GLY A 48 -2.18 -2.84 3.99
N CYS A 49 -3.15 -2.25 3.27
CA CYS A 49 -3.11 -2.12 1.80
C CYS A 49 -1.95 -1.28 1.31
N ALA A 50 -1.62 -0.22 2.04
CA ALA A 50 -0.43 0.58 1.81
C ALA A 50 0.86 -0.09 2.34
N ARG A 51 0.77 -1.32 2.88
CA ARG A 51 1.87 -2.05 3.54
C ARG A 51 2.51 -1.24 4.65
N GLN A 52 1.72 -0.46 5.36
CA GLN A 52 2.16 0.42 6.41
C GLN A 52 1.86 -0.17 7.79
N ARG A 53 2.86 -0.16 8.68
CA ARG A 53 2.69 -0.54 10.07
C ARG A 53 1.91 0.56 10.80
N VAL A 54 0.87 0.17 11.55
CA VAL A 54 0.16 1.05 12.50
C VAL A 54 1.00 1.25 13.76
N VAL A 55 1.16 2.50 14.19
CA VAL A 55 1.85 2.90 15.43
C VAL A 55 0.87 3.04 16.57
N HIS A 56 -0.24 3.74 16.35
CA HIS A 56 -1.30 3.93 17.33
C HIS A 56 -2.66 4.10 16.65
N GLU A 57 -3.72 3.88 17.43
CA GLU A 57 -5.09 4.18 17.03
C GLU A 57 -5.34 5.69 17.02
N GLY A 58 -6.26 6.16 16.17
CA GLY A 58 -6.52 7.57 15.95
C GLY A 58 -5.65 8.19 14.85
N MET A 59 -5.90 9.45 14.56
CA MET A 59 -5.17 10.20 13.53
C MET A 59 -3.75 10.54 13.97
N CYS A 60 -2.82 10.66 13.03
CA CYS A 60 -1.50 11.20 13.32
C CYS A 60 -1.61 12.66 13.78
N VAL A 61 -0.95 12.99 14.88
CA VAL A 61 -0.87 14.37 15.37
C VAL A 61 0.35 15.01 14.73
N ARG A 62 0.16 16.06 13.92
CA ARG A 62 1.28 16.93 13.56
C ARG A 62 1.69 17.67 14.82
N ASN A 63 2.83 17.29 15.39
CA ASN A 63 3.35 18.01 16.53
C ASN A 63 3.84 19.38 16.03
N THR A 64 3.02 20.42 16.24
CA THR A 64 3.31 21.80 15.82
C THR A 64 4.51 22.40 16.56
N THR A 65 5.09 21.69 17.52
CA THR A 65 6.29 22.10 18.25
C THR A 65 7.60 21.76 17.52
N THR A 66 7.58 20.97 16.43
CA THR A 66 8.81 20.57 15.70
C THR A 66 8.84 20.98 14.23
N SER A 67 7.81 21.66 13.73
CA SER A 67 7.81 22.24 12.38
C SER A 67 7.88 23.77 12.50
N PRO A 68 9.00 24.43 12.12
CA PRO A 68 8.98 25.87 11.96
C PRO A 68 8.04 26.27 10.81
N PRO A 69 7.54 27.52 10.80
CA PRO A 69 6.69 28.05 9.74
C PRO A 69 7.34 27.97 8.36
#